data_AF-W2NKW4-F1
#
_entry.id   AF-W2NKW4-F1
#
_cell.length_a   1.000
_cell.length_b   1.000
_cell.length_c   1.000
_cell.angle_alpha   90.00
_cell.angle_beta   90.00
_cell.angle_gamma   90.00
#
_symmetry.space_group_name_H-M   'P 1'
#
loop_
_entity.id
_entity.type
_entity.pdbx_description
1 polymer ?
#
loop_
_entity_poly.entity_id
_entity_poly.type
_entity_poly.pdbx_seq_one_letter_code
_entity_poly.pdbx_strand_id
1 'polypeptide(L)'
;MSVKHNKQAVRTPMKPGAWFRVAVATTLVRQVSAEFGGSLTSGYYKEGTVHAANQVQESTSTGDYFSPFATDAPSEALFQRKDGLAALAPIINVDSDLLTKPIPTNKWWGNLIHTTTEDIDTVANPAWSNPYALKLPKEAPFGIQACYSYTYRQMAGEENGVVRYYLHEFHNDVTLSANEFGSTKPDYEVYSFSELGVSVRTCVSGSTDCMDSALVHGMAFVSATYAGLTP
;
A
#
# COMPACT_ATOMS: atom_id res chain seq x y z
N MET A 1 43.84 -32.28 47.80
CA MET A 1 42.69 -31.79 48.58
C MET A 1 42.91 -30.31 48.87
N SER A 2 42.27 -29.41 48.12
CA SER A 2 42.07 -28.02 48.57
C SER A 2 40.98 -27.37 47.72
N VAL A 3 39.99 -26.82 48.43
CA VAL A 3 38.72 -26.29 47.98
C VAL A 3 38.91 -24.85 47.48
N LYS A 4 38.37 -24.50 46.31
CA LYS A 4 38.16 -23.09 45.93
C LYS A 4 36.67 -22.75 46.01
N HIS A 5 36.38 -21.72 46.79
CA HIS A 5 35.06 -21.17 47.04
C HIS A 5 34.55 -20.34 45.86
N ASN A 6 33.23 -20.45 45.68
CA ASN A 6 32.37 -19.78 44.72
C ASN A 6 32.08 -18.32 45.15
N LYS A 7 32.10 -17.36 44.22
CA LYS A 7 31.41 -16.07 44.37
C LYS A 7 30.82 -15.62 43.03
N GLN A 8 29.49 -15.48 43.02
CA GLN A 8 28.65 -14.94 41.96
C GLN A 8 28.99 -13.46 41.68
N ALA A 9 29.01 -13.08 40.41
CA ALA A 9 29.12 -11.70 39.96
C ALA A 9 27.72 -11.09 39.74
N VAL A 10 27.44 -10.02 40.47
CA VAL A 10 26.25 -9.17 40.39
C VAL A 10 26.34 -8.30 39.13
N ARG A 11 25.28 -8.28 38.30
CA ARG A 11 25.15 -7.38 37.15
C ARG A 11 24.86 -5.95 37.63
N THR A 12 25.71 -5.02 37.24
CA THR A 12 25.51 -3.58 37.34
C THR A 12 24.52 -3.08 36.27
N PRO A 13 23.61 -2.14 36.59
CA PRO A 13 22.71 -1.53 35.61
C PRO A 13 23.44 -0.46 34.79
N MET A 14 23.22 -0.45 33.47
CA MET A 14 23.74 0.56 32.56
C MET A 14 22.88 1.82 32.62
N LYS A 15 23.52 2.99 32.70
CA LYS A 15 22.91 4.32 32.76
C LYS A 15 22.25 4.72 31.43
N PRO A 16 21.15 5.50 31.45
CA PRO A 16 20.59 6.09 30.24
C PRO A 16 21.29 7.43 29.92
N GLY A 17 21.96 7.49 28.77
CA GLY A 17 22.07 8.69 27.96
C GLY A 17 21.55 8.33 26.56
N ALA A 18 21.01 9.19 25.72
CA ALA A 18 20.83 10.63 25.75
C ALA A 18 20.02 10.95 24.47
N TRP A 19 18.77 11.42 24.64
CA TRP A 19 18.02 12.29 23.73
C TRP A 19 17.72 11.81 22.29
N PHE A 20 16.56 11.17 22.10
CA PHE A 20 15.80 11.32 20.84
C PHE A 20 14.71 12.37 21.08
N ARG A 21 14.80 13.51 20.37
CA ARG A 21 13.77 14.54 20.39
C ARG A 21 12.59 14.05 19.56
N VAL A 22 11.51 13.63 20.22
CA VAL A 22 10.20 13.53 19.56
C VAL A 22 9.67 14.96 19.43
N ALA A 23 9.64 15.48 18.21
CA ALA A 23 8.89 16.68 17.92
C ALA A 23 7.40 16.31 17.96
N VAL A 24 6.75 16.55 19.10
CA VAL A 24 5.29 16.65 19.14
C VAL A 24 4.94 17.98 18.48
N ALA A 25 4.55 17.93 17.21
CA ALA A 25 3.90 19.07 16.58
C ALA A 25 2.53 19.24 17.25
N THR A 26 2.47 20.09 18.26
CA THR A 26 1.20 20.62 18.76
C THR A 26 0.63 21.48 17.65
N THR A 27 -0.30 20.94 16.88
CA THR A 27 -1.10 21.74 15.96
C THR A 27 -1.97 22.65 16.82
N LEU A 28 -1.53 23.89 17.02
CA LEU A 28 -2.40 24.97 17.42
C LEU A 28 -3.53 25.02 16.39
N VAL A 29 -4.74 24.69 16.81
CA VAL A 29 -5.95 24.98 16.06
C VAL A 29 -6.01 26.50 15.92
N ARG A 30 -5.49 27.01 14.81
CA ARG A 30 -5.83 28.35 14.35
C ARG A 30 -7.27 28.27 13.90
N GLN A 31 -8.15 28.70 14.79
CA GLN A 31 -9.50 29.07 14.45
C GLN A 31 -9.39 30.27 13.50
N VAL A 32 -9.44 30.00 12.19
CA VAL A 32 -9.65 31.05 11.20
C VAL A 32 -11.13 31.37 11.26
N SER A 33 -11.48 32.34 12.10
CA SER A 33 -12.77 33.01 12.03
C SER A 33 -12.80 33.79 10.73
N ALA A 34 -13.45 33.23 9.70
CA ALA A 34 -13.93 34.06 8.60
C ALA A 34 -15.10 34.87 9.17
N GLU A 35 -14.84 36.14 9.48
CA GLU A 35 -15.89 37.13 9.71
C GLU A 35 -16.71 37.26 8.42
N PHE A 36 -17.86 36.61 8.37
CA PHE A 36 -18.95 37.02 7.48
C PHE A 36 -19.94 37.84 8.29
N GLY A 37 -19.55 39.09 8.57
CA GLY A 37 -20.50 40.15 8.87
C GLY A 37 -21.25 40.51 7.59
N GLY A 38 -22.47 39.99 7.45
CA GLY A 38 -23.35 40.29 6.32
C GLY A 38 -24.81 40.13 6.73
N SER A 39 -25.54 41.25 6.70
CA SER A 39 -26.95 41.39 7.05
C SER A 39 -27.84 40.31 6.41
N LEU A 40 -28.71 39.69 7.21
CA LEU A 40 -29.77 38.78 6.73
C LEU A 40 -30.85 39.59 6.00
N THR A 41 -30.65 39.84 4.71
CA THR A 41 -31.76 40.21 3.82
C THR A 41 -32.26 38.98 3.09
N SER A 42 -33.53 38.66 3.36
CA SER A 42 -34.37 37.64 2.71
C SER A 42 -34.12 37.50 1.20
N GLY A 43 -33.34 36.49 0.82
CA GLY A 43 -33.25 35.97 -0.54
C GLY A 43 -33.98 34.63 -0.61
N TYR A 44 -34.94 34.52 -1.52
CA TYR A 44 -35.70 33.29 -1.77
C TYR A 44 -34.77 32.10 -2.04
N TYR A 45 -34.79 31.09 -1.16
CA TYR A 45 -34.30 29.76 -1.49
C TYR A 45 -35.22 29.18 -2.56
N LYS A 46 -34.69 28.85 -3.75
CA LYS A 46 -35.40 27.94 -4.65
C LYS A 46 -35.23 26.53 -4.10
N GLU A 47 -36.30 26.02 -3.52
CA GLU A 47 -36.45 24.63 -3.12
C GLU A 47 -36.20 23.73 -4.34
N GLY A 48 -35.10 22.99 -4.32
CA GLY A 48 -34.86 21.93 -5.29
C GLY A 48 -35.78 20.76 -4.94
N THR A 49 -36.64 20.36 -5.86
CA THR A 49 -37.49 19.18 -5.69
C THR A 49 -36.62 17.96 -5.44
N VAL A 50 -36.60 17.45 -4.21
CA VAL A 50 -36.13 16.09 -3.92
C VAL A 50 -37.21 15.15 -4.43
N HIS A 51 -36.93 14.44 -5.51
CA HIS A 51 -37.78 13.34 -5.93
C HIS A 51 -37.72 12.27 -4.83
N ALA A 52 -38.81 12.13 -4.08
CA ALA A 52 -39.03 10.96 -3.24
C ALA A 52 -38.83 9.71 -4.12
N ALA A 53 -38.07 8.74 -3.62
CA ALA A 53 -37.94 7.42 -4.21
C ALA A 53 -39.32 6.73 -4.16
N ASN A 54 -40.21 7.11 -5.07
CA ASN A 54 -41.51 6.50 -5.23
C ASN A 54 -41.32 5.21 -6.03
N GLN A 55 -41.82 4.13 -5.42
CA GLN A 55 -41.87 2.77 -5.95
C GLN A 55 -40.50 2.10 -5.99
N VAL A 56 -40.22 1.29 -4.95
CA VAL A 56 -39.38 0.10 -5.13
C VAL A 56 -40.16 -0.79 -6.10
N GLN A 57 -39.97 -0.56 -7.39
CA GLN A 57 -40.24 -1.57 -8.38
C GLN A 57 -39.15 -2.59 -8.13
N GLU A 58 -39.51 -3.72 -7.50
CA GLU A 58 -38.72 -4.95 -7.56
C GLU A 58 -38.67 -5.33 -9.05
N SER A 59 -37.81 -4.66 -9.81
CA SER A 59 -37.38 -5.18 -11.08
C SER A 59 -36.63 -6.44 -10.72
N THR A 60 -37.28 -7.58 -10.93
CA THR A 60 -36.60 -8.86 -11.05
C THR A 60 -35.54 -8.67 -12.12
N SER A 61 -34.32 -8.29 -11.70
CA SER A 61 -33.17 -8.21 -12.57
C SER A 61 -32.94 -9.62 -13.07
N THR A 62 -33.34 -9.88 -14.31
CA THR A 62 -33.05 -11.13 -15.01
C THR A 62 -31.58 -11.20 -15.46
N GLY A 63 -30.79 -10.15 -15.19
CA GLY A 63 -29.36 -10.11 -15.43
C GLY A 63 -28.58 -10.88 -14.36
N ASP A 64 -27.54 -11.60 -14.81
CA ASP A 64 -26.53 -12.21 -13.95
C ASP A 64 -25.88 -11.15 -13.04
N TYR A 65 -25.43 -11.54 -11.84
CA TYR A 65 -24.84 -10.65 -10.84
C TYR A 65 -23.65 -9.84 -11.38
N PHE A 66 -22.90 -10.40 -12.33
CA PHE A 66 -21.77 -9.73 -12.99
C PHE A 66 -22.15 -8.95 -14.25
N SER A 67 -23.45 -8.81 -14.56
CA SER A 67 -23.89 -8.05 -15.72
C SER A 67 -23.61 -6.55 -15.53
N PRO A 68 -23.20 -5.83 -16.60
CA PRO A 68 -23.03 -4.39 -16.53
C PRO A 68 -24.38 -3.72 -16.24
N PHE A 69 -24.36 -2.72 -15.36
CA PHE A 69 -25.53 -1.88 -15.11
C PHE A 69 -25.90 -1.03 -16.34
N ALA A 70 -24.90 -0.52 -17.05
CA ALA A 70 -25.02 0.20 -18.32
C ALA A 70 -23.69 0.11 -19.10
N THR A 71 -23.74 0.30 -20.42
CA THR A 71 -22.55 0.32 -21.30
C THR A 71 -22.28 1.68 -21.94
N ASP A 72 -23.17 2.65 -21.73
CA ASP A 72 -23.01 3.99 -22.24
C ASP A 72 -21.86 4.72 -21.52
N ALA A 73 -21.14 5.57 -22.24
CA ALA A 73 -20.11 6.41 -21.65
C ALA A 73 -20.72 7.43 -20.67
N PRO A 74 -20.00 7.82 -19.60
CA PRO A 74 -20.44 8.90 -18.72
C PRO A 74 -20.71 10.20 -19.49
N SER A 75 -21.68 11.00 -19.01
CA SER A 75 -22.01 12.28 -19.65
C SER A 75 -20.85 13.26 -19.58
N GLU A 76 -20.25 13.60 -20.72
CA GLU A 76 -19.17 14.61 -20.82
C GLU A 76 -19.64 16.03 -20.44
N ALA A 77 -20.95 16.29 -20.45
CA ALA A 77 -21.52 17.56 -20.00
C ALA A 77 -21.50 17.71 -18.47
N LEU A 78 -21.61 16.59 -17.74
CA LEU A 78 -21.56 16.55 -16.27
C LEU A 78 -20.15 16.22 -15.75
N PHE A 79 -19.42 15.38 -16.48
CA PHE A 79 -18.11 14.87 -16.09
C PHE A 79 -17.10 15.13 -17.19
N GLN A 80 -16.39 16.24 -17.10
CA GLN A 80 -15.32 16.56 -18.04
C GLN A 80 -14.15 15.60 -17.86
N ARG A 81 -13.72 14.97 -18.95
CA ARG A 81 -12.51 14.12 -18.94
C ARG A 81 -11.26 14.91 -18.53
N LYS A 82 -10.44 14.30 -17.67
CA LYS A 82 -9.13 14.80 -17.21
C LYS A 82 -8.13 13.65 -17.20
N ASP A 83 -6.85 13.96 -17.41
CA ASP A 83 -5.72 13.02 -17.49
C ASP A 83 -4.60 13.34 -16.47
N GLY A 84 -4.82 14.29 -15.57
CA GLY A 84 -3.81 14.76 -14.61
C GLY A 84 -3.55 13.86 -13.40
N LEU A 85 -4.21 12.70 -13.27
CA LEU A 85 -4.08 11.85 -12.08
C LEU A 85 -2.65 11.32 -11.88
N ALA A 86 -1.95 11.01 -12.98
CA ALA A 86 -0.57 10.53 -12.93
C ALA A 86 0.42 11.54 -12.34
N ALA A 87 0.06 12.83 -12.27
CA ALA A 87 0.89 13.85 -11.59
C ALA A 87 0.82 13.74 -10.06
N LEU A 88 -0.28 13.19 -9.52
CA LEU A 88 -0.49 13.01 -8.08
C LEU A 88 -0.15 11.59 -7.62
N ALA A 89 -0.45 10.60 -8.46
CA ALA A 89 -0.15 9.20 -8.24
C ALA A 89 0.54 8.61 -9.48
N PRO A 90 1.85 8.89 -9.67
CA PRO A 90 2.63 8.29 -10.74
C PRO A 90 2.44 6.78 -10.83
N ILE A 91 2.31 6.29 -12.06
CA ILE A 91 2.27 4.85 -12.37
C ILE A 91 3.72 4.37 -12.45
N ILE A 92 4.06 3.34 -11.70
CA ILE A 92 5.37 2.70 -11.65
C ILE A 92 5.24 1.20 -11.84
N ASN A 93 6.30 0.52 -12.26
CA ASN A 93 6.37 -0.94 -12.32
C ASN A 93 5.15 -1.59 -13.02
N VAL A 94 4.63 -1.00 -14.09
CA VAL A 94 3.53 -1.57 -14.88
C VAL A 94 4.02 -1.80 -16.29
N ASP A 95 3.77 -3.00 -16.81
CA ASP A 95 4.05 -3.36 -18.19
C ASP A 95 3.35 -2.40 -19.16
N SER A 96 4.04 -1.99 -20.21
CA SER A 96 3.54 -0.99 -21.16
C SER A 96 2.22 -1.40 -21.83
N ASP A 97 1.97 -2.69 -22.03
CA ASP A 97 0.74 -3.18 -22.65
C ASP A 97 -0.49 -2.95 -21.76
N LEU A 98 -0.29 -2.88 -20.43
CA LEU A 98 -1.33 -2.59 -19.47
C LEU A 98 -1.66 -1.09 -19.37
N LEU A 99 -0.75 -0.20 -19.78
CA LEU A 99 -0.99 1.25 -19.74
C LEU A 99 -2.08 1.72 -20.71
N THR A 100 -2.46 0.87 -21.67
CA THR A 100 -3.57 1.12 -22.60
C THR A 100 -4.94 0.72 -22.04
N LYS A 101 -4.97 0.11 -20.84
CA LYS A 101 -6.15 -0.42 -20.18
C LYS A 101 -6.43 0.34 -18.88
N PRO A 102 -7.66 0.30 -18.36
CA PRO A 102 -7.94 0.83 -17.02
C PRO A 102 -7.07 0.14 -15.96
N ILE A 103 -6.23 0.91 -15.28
CA ILE A 103 -5.39 0.43 -14.18
C ILE A 103 -6.18 0.57 -12.88
N PRO A 104 -6.26 -0.47 -12.05
CA PRO A 104 -7.05 -0.40 -10.83
C PRO A 104 -6.34 0.44 -9.74
N THR A 105 -7.07 1.33 -9.09
CA THR A 105 -6.51 2.32 -8.14
C THR A 105 -6.63 1.95 -6.66
N ASN A 106 -7.53 1.01 -6.31
CA ASN A 106 -7.88 0.69 -4.92
C ASN A 106 -7.68 -0.79 -4.57
N LYS A 107 -6.72 -1.45 -5.22
CA LYS A 107 -6.36 -2.85 -4.93
C LYS A 107 -5.36 -2.90 -3.76
N TRP A 108 -5.37 -4.01 -3.01
CA TRP A 108 -4.46 -4.24 -1.88
C TRP A 108 -2.97 -4.20 -2.28
N TRP A 109 -2.69 -4.44 -3.57
CA TRP A 109 -1.37 -4.38 -4.20
C TRP A 109 -1.08 -3.04 -4.91
N GLY A 110 -1.94 -2.03 -4.77
CA GLY A 110 -1.79 -0.73 -5.45
C GLY A 110 -0.44 -0.04 -5.18
N ASN A 111 0.15 -0.27 -4.01
CA ASN A 111 1.49 0.23 -3.65
C ASN A 111 2.62 -0.31 -4.52
N LEU A 112 2.40 -1.40 -5.27
CA LEU A 112 3.38 -1.93 -6.23
C LEU A 112 3.40 -1.13 -7.54
N ILE A 113 2.28 -0.50 -7.88
CA ILE A 113 2.07 0.16 -9.18
C ILE A 113 1.88 1.68 -9.10
N HIS A 114 1.66 2.21 -7.89
CA HIS A 114 1.52 3.64 -7.64
C HIS A 114 2.37 4.07 -6.46
N THR A 115 2.82 5.31 -6.53
CA THR A 115 3.60 5.97 -5.47
C THR A 115 3.32 7.47 -5.50
N THR A 116 3.99 8.24 -4.65
CA THR A 116 4.01 9.70 -4.73
C THR A 116 5.23 10.16 -5.54
N THR A 117 5.19 11.37 -6.08
CA THR A 117 6.34 11.98 -6.77
C THR A 117 7.56 12.13 -5.87
N GLU A 118 7.36 12.34 -4.56
CA GLU A 118 8.43 12.45 -3.57
C GLU A 118 9.11 11.10 -3.30
N ASP A 119 8.33 10.02 -3.31
CA ASP A 119 8.75 8.68 -2.90
C ASP A 119 9.26 7.81 -4.06
N ILE A 120 9.11 8.26 -5.31
CA ILE A 120 9.25 7.41 -6.50
C ILE A 120 10.57 6.66 -6.61
N ASP A 121 11.67 7.28 -6.14
CA ASP A 121 13.01 6.71 -6.21
C ASP A 121 13.55 6.22 -4.86
N THR A 122 12.91 6.59 -3.74
CA THR A 122 13.48 6.44 -2.39
C THR A 122 12.67 5.50 -1.51
N VAL A 123 11.35 5.41 -1.69
CA VAL A 123 10.48 4.62 -0.84
C VAL A 123 9.79 3.53 -1.66
N ALA A 124 9.79 2.33 -1.09
CA ALA A 124 8.97 1.23 -1.58
C ALA A 124 7.92 0.88 -0.51
N ASN A 125 6.66 1.05 -0.86
CA ASN A 125 5.53 0.78 0.02
C ASN A 125 5.10 -0.69 -0.10
N PRO A 126 4.76 -1.36 1.01
CA PRO A 126 4.39 -2.77 0.98
C PRO A 126 2.97 -2.98 0.45
N ALA A 127 2.76 -4.11 -0.22
CA ALA A 127 1.46 -4.68 -0.54
C ALA A 127 1.07 -5.74 0.50
N TRP A 128 -0.18 -5.71 0.97
CA TRP A 128 -0.64 -6.54 2.08
C TRP A 128 -1.54 -7.67 1.58
N SER A 129 -0.92 -8.80 1.20
CA SER A 129 -1.63 -9.96 0.64
C SER A 129 -2.34 -10.79 1.71
N ASN A 130 -1.82 -10.77 2.95
CA ASN A 130 -2.17 -11.66 4.06
C ASN A 130 -1.98 -13.15 3.72
N PRO A 131 -1.22 -13.94 4.50
CA PRO A 131 -0.52 -13.56 5.73
C PRO A 131 0.74 -12.71 5.51
N TYR A 132 1.23 -12.63 4.27
CA TYR A 132 2.47 -11.92 3.96
C TYR A 132 2.23 -10.49 3.50
N ALA A 133 3.10 -9.57 3.92
CA ALA A 133 3.32 -8.30 3.27
C ALA A 133 4.50 -8.44 2.30
N LEU A 134 4.43 -7.76 1.16
CA LEU A 134 5.39 -7.90 0.06
C LEU A 134 5.89 -6.54 -0.39
N LYS A 135 7.16 -6.44 -0.78
CA LYS A 135 7.76 -5.18 -1.19
C LYS A 135 8.76 -5.39 -2.34
N LEU A 136 8.77 -4.43 -3.27
CA LEU A 136 9.75 -4.34 -4.36
C LEU A 136 10.77 -3.25 -4.00
N PRO A 137 11.93 -3.61 -3.44
CA PRO A 137 12.81 -2.65 -2.79
C PRO A 137 13.54 -1.75 -3.79
N LYS A 138 13.77 -0.49 -3.39
CA LYS A 138 14.56 0.50 -4.14
C LYS A 138 16.05 0.37 -3.89
N GLU A 139 16.45 -0.34 -2.84
CA GLU A 139 17.84 -0.61 -2.45
C GLU A 139 18.05 -2.13 -2.26
N ALA A 140 19.32 -2.57 -2.34
CA ALA A 140 19.67 -3.97 -2.17
C ALA A 140 19.36 -4.47 -0.74
N PRO A 141 19.01 -5.76 -0.53
CA PRO A 141 18.91 -6.80 -1.55
C PRO A 141 17.65 -6.66 -2.42
N PHE A 142 17.85 -6.68 -3.74
CA PHE A 142 16.79 -6.55 -4.74
C PHE A 142 16.03 -7.86 -4.94
N GLY A 143 14.81 -7.78 -5.47
CA GLY A 143 13.93 -8.93 -5.68
C GLY A 143 12.57 -8.72 -5.03
N ILE A 144 11.97 -9.79 -4.50
CA ILE A 144 10.68 -9.72 -3.79
C ILE A 144 10.95 -9.96 -2.31
N GLN A 145 10.78 -8.92 -1.51
CA GLN A 145 10.87 -9.01 -0.05
C GLN A 145 9.53 -9.45 0.52
N ALA A 146 9.57 -10.39 1.46
CA ALA A 146 8.39 -10.88 2.16
C ALA A 146 8.53 -10.71 3.68
N CYS A 147 7.39 -10.41 4.31
CA CYS A 147 7.26 -10.17 5.73
C CYS A 147 6.03 -10.91 6.27
N TYR A 148 6.18 -11.75 7.28
CA TYR A 148 5.08 -12.23 8.11
C TYR A 148 4.83 -11.25 9.26
N SER A 149 4.14 -10.15 8.93
CA SER A 149 3.99 -8.97 9.80
C SER A 149 3.29 -9.20 11.13
N TYR A 150 2.61 -10.35 11.30
CA TYR A 150 1.95 -10.70 12.54
C TYR A 150 2.93 -10.80 13.71
N THR A 151 4.12 -11.37 13.47
CA THR A 151 5.17 -11.53 14.51
C THR A 151 5.72 -10.18 15.00
N TYR A 152 5.63 -9.15 14.17
CA TYR A 152 6.14 -7.80 14.45
C TYR A 152 5.05 -6.84 14.92
N ARG A 153 3.85 -7.35 15.26
CA ARG A 153 2.75 -6.51 15.72
C ARG A 153 3.11 -5.82 17.03
N GLN A 154 2.95 -4.51 17.05
CA GLN A 154 3.08 -3.69 18.26
C GLN A 154 1.71 -3.24 18.71
N MET A 155 1.39 -3.46 19.99
CA MET A 155 0.14 -3.01 20.60
C MET A 155 0.41 -1.72 21.37
N ALA A 156 -0.49 -0.74 21.24
CA ALA A 156 -0.49 0.40 22.13
C ALA A 156 -0.71 -0.04 23.59
N GLY A 157 -0.35 0.82 24.54
CA GLY A 157 -0.77 0.64 25.92
C GLY A 157 -2.30 0.59 26.03
N GLU A 158 -2.79 -0.16 27.02
CA GLU A 158 -4.23 -0.22 27.30
C GLU A 158 -4.70 1.02 28.05
N GLU A 159 -5.87 1.52 27.68
CA GLU A 159 -6.62 2.53 28.43
C GLU A 159 -7.97 1.94 28.79
N ASN A 160 -8.26 1.84 30.10
CA ASN A 160 -9.47 1.18 30.62
C ASN A 160 -9.68 -0.26 30.11
N GLY A 161 -8.60 -1.03 29.92
CA GLY A 161 -8.64 -2.42 29.43
C GLY A 161 -8.87 -2.56 27.93
N VAL A 162 -8.74 -1.47 27.16
CA VAL A 162 -8.89 -1.48 25.69
C VAL A 162 -7.61 -0.97 25.04
N VAL A 163 -7.11 -1.72 24.06
CA VAL A 163 -6.00 -1.28 23.21
C VAL A 163 -6.54 -0.31 22.15
N ARG A 164 -5.95 0.89 22.06
CA ARG A 164 -6.41 1.93 21.13
C ARG A 164 -6.04 1.66 19.67
N TYR A 165 -4.84 1.13 19.42
CA TYR A 165 -4.36 0.79 18.09
C TYR A 165 -3.28 -0.29 18.17
N TYR A 166 -3.05 -0.94 17.03
CA TYR A 166 -1.90 -1.79 16.81
C TYR A 166 -1.25 -1.41 15.50
N LEU A 167 0.06 -1.64 15.41
CA LEU A 167 0.84 -1.37 14.22
C LEU A 167 1.41 -2.67 13.68
N HIS A 168 1.45 -2.75 12.35
CA HIS A 168 2.24 -3.72 11.62
C HIS A 168 3.35 -2.96 10.91
N GLU A 169 4.59 -3.27 11.26
CA GLU A 169 5.75 -2.78 10.54
C GLU A 169 6.18 -3.81 9.50
N PHE A 170 6.74 -3.33 8.39
CA PHE A 170 7.36 -4.21 7.42
C PHE A 170 8.80 -4.51 7.87
N HIS A 171 9.09 -5.79 8.08
CA HIS A 171 10.44 -6.32 8.31
C HIS A 171 10.75 -7.30 7.19
N ASN A 172 11.93 -7.19 6.57
CA ASN A 172 12.29 -8.14 5.53
C ASN A 172 12.72 -9.48 6.17
N ASP A 173 11.82 -10.46 6.19
CA ASP A 173 12.11 -11.80 6.71
C ASP A 173 12.92 -12.61 5.69
N VAL A 174 12.56 -12.48 4.41
CA VAL A 174 13.21 -13.17 3.30
C VAL A 174 13.08 -12.36 2.02
N THR A 175 14.15 -12.32 1.23
CA THR A 175 14.11 -11.82 -0.15
C THR A 175 14.25 -13.00 -1.10
N LEU A 176 13.27 -13.20 -1.99
CA LEU A 176 13.49 -14.00 -3.19
C LEU A 176 14.26 -13.13 -4.19
N SER A 177 15.50 -13.52 -4.48
CA SER A 177 16.44 -12.73 -5.28
C SER A 177 17.16 -13.61 -6.29
N ALA A 178 18.10 -13.02 -7.02
CA ALA A 178 19.05 -13.72 -7.89
C ALA A 178 20.43 -13.05 -7.80
N ASN A 179 21.50 -13.81 -7.99
CA ASN A 179 22.88 -13.30 -7.97
C ASN A 179 23.08 -12.12 -8.93
N GLU A 180 22.41 -12.16 -10.07
CA GLU A 180 22.49 -11.16 -11.13
C GLU A 180 21.87 -9.81 -10.71
N PHE A 181 21.03 -9.78 -9.67
CA PHE A 181 20.48 -8.54 -9.13
C PHE A 181 21.42 -7.85 -8.14
N GLY A 182 22.58 -8.42 -7.80
CA GLY A 182 23.38 -7.99 -6.64
C GLY A 182 23.92 -6.55 -6.68
N SER A 183 24.29 -6.02 -7.85
CA SER A 183 24.90 -4.69 -7.99
C SER A 183 24.03 -3.64 -8.66
N THR A 184 22.99 -4.07 -9.38
CA THR A 184 22.14 -3.19 -10.19
C THR A 184 20.69 -3.52 -9.89
N LYS A 185 19.90 -2.47 -9.63
CA LYS A 185 18.46 -2.63 -9.41
C LYS A 185 17.83 -3.25 -10.67
N PRO A 186 17.10 -4.37 -10.56
CA PRO A 186 16.39 -4.95 -11.68
C PRO A 186 15.15 -4.13 -12.06
N ASP A 187 14.63 -4.37 -13.25
CA ASP A 187 13.36 -3.81 -13.68
C ASP A 187 12.24 -4.61 -13.01
N TYR A 188 11.34 -3.92 -12.32
CA TYR A 188 10.16 -4.52 -11.70
C TYR A 188 8.94 -4.21 -12.54
N GLU A 189 8.12 -5.22 -12.84
CA GLU A 189 6.95 -5.05 -13.68
C GLU A 189 5.77 -5.90 -13.22
N VAL A 190 4.62 -5.27 -13.02
CA VAL A 190 3.32 -5.91 -12.98
C VAL A 190 2.85 -6.06 -14.41
N TYR A 191 2.76 -7.31 -14.87
CA TYR A 191 2.41 -7.64 -16.27
C TYR A 191 1.03 -8.29 -16.40
N SER A 192 0.42 -8.70 -15.29
CA SER A 192 -0.94 -9.23 -15.27
C SER A 192 -1.58 -9.05 -13.90
N PHE A 193 -2.90 -8.92 -13.84
CA PHE A 193 -3.63 -8.88 -12.58
C PHE A 193 -5.04 -9.47 -12.73
N SER A 194 -5.60 -9.83 -11.60
CA SER A 194 -6.97 -10.31 -11.44
C SER A 194 -7.61 -9.68 -10.20
N GLU A 195 -8.84 -10.08 -9.88
CA GLU A 195 -9.50 -9.63 -8.66
C GLU A 195 -8.75 -10.04 -7.38
N LEU A 196 -8.10 -11.20 -7.39
CA LEU A 196 -7.47 -11.79 -6.19
C LEU A 196 -5.95 -11.64 -6.12
N GLY A 197 -5.30 -11.22 -7.21
CA GLY A 197 -3.85 -11.19 -7.24
C GLY A 197 -3.24 -10.43 -8.40
N VAL A 198 -1.92 -10.38 -8.39
CA VAL A 198 -1.08 -9.66 -9.35
C VAL A 198 0.14 -10.52 -9.69
N SER A 199 0.52 -10.54 -10.95
CA SER A 199 1.74 -11.18 -11.42
C SER A 199 2.84 -10.15 -11.58
N VAL A 200 3.96 -10.41 -10.93
CA VAL A 200 5.13 -9.54 -10.91
C VAL A 200 6.28 -10.26 -11.62
N ARG A 201 7.00 -9.51 -12.45
CA ARG A 201 8.24 -9.90 -13.10
C ARG A 201 9.37 -9.01 -12.59
N THR A 202 10.54 -9.60 -12.42
CA THR A 202 11.77 -8.90 -12.06
C THR A 202 12.88 -9.34 -13.00
N CYS A 203 13.41 -8.45 -13.82
CA CYS A 203 14.39 -8.78 -14.86
C CYS A 203 15.70 -8.03 -14.67
N VAL A 204 16.80 -8.64 -15.11
CA VAL A 204 18.04 -7.88 -15.35
C VAL A 204 17.74 -6.84 -16.44
N SER A 205 18.00 -5.56 -16.19
CA SER A 205 17.63 -4.50 -17.12
C SER A 205 18.24 -4.72 -18.51
N GLY A 206 17.37 -4.71 -19.54
CA GLY A 206 17.76 -4.97 -20.93
C GLY A 206 18.04 -6.43 -21.28
N SER A 207 17.74 -7.38 -20.38
CA SER A 207 17.78 -8.83 -20.62
C SER A 207 16.38 -9.45 -20.60
N THR A 208 16.29 -10.70 -21.04
CA THR A 208 15.14 -11.59 -20.85
C THR A 208 15.29 -12.50 -19.62
N ASP A 209 16.41 -12.38 -18.89
CA ASP A 209 16.67 -13.14 -17.66
C ASP A 209 15.84 -12.53 -16.54
N CYS A 210 14.82 -13.28 -16.12
CA CYS A 210 13.77 -12.77 -15.26
C CYS A 210 13.35 -13.81 -14.23
N MET A 211 12.81 -13.32 -13.11
CA MET A 211 12.00 -14.12 -12.21
C MET A 211 10.55 -13.62 -12.24
N ASP A 212 9.61 -14.55 -12.30
CA ASP A 212 8.18 -14.29 -12.28
C ASP A 212 7.56 -14.81 -10.99
N SER A 213 6.62 -14.06 -10.40
CA SER A 213 5.92 -14.41 -9.17
C SER A 213 4.45 -14.04 -9.25
N ALA A 214 3.59 -14.92 -8.74
CA ALA A 214 2.16 -14.66 -8.59
C ALA A 214 1.87 -14.30 -7.12
N LEU A 215 1.46 -13.05 -6.87
CA LEU A 215 1.13 -12.56 -5.55
C LEU A 215 -0.39 -12.59 -5.38
N VAL A 216 -0.88 -13.48 -4.53
CA VAL A 216 -2.32 -13.74 -4.36
C VAL A 216 -2.72 -13.47 -2.92
N HIS A 217 -3.88 -12.85 -2.74
CA HIS A 217 -4.44 -12.66 -1.41
C HIS A 217 -4.70 -14.02 -0.74
N GLY A 218 -4.18 -14.22 0.47
CA GLY A 218 -4.32 -15.50 1.20
C GLY A 218 -3.28 -16.57 0.85
N MET A 219 -2.24 -16.27 0.05
CA MET A 219 -1.25 -17.27 -0.35
C MET A 219 -0.47 -17.83 0.84
N ALA A 220 -0.30 -19.16 0.90
CA ALA A 220 0.47 -19.83 1.95
C ALA A 220 1.99 -19.80 1.71
N PHE A 221 2.42 -19.54 0.49
CA PHE A 221 3.82 -19.50 0.09
C PHE A 221 4.07 -18.30 -0.81
N VAL A 222 5.28 -17.73 -0.71
CA VAL A 222 5.82 -16.81 -1.71
C VAL A 222 6.65 -17.65 -2.66
N SER A 223 6.38 -17.54 -3.96
CA SER A 223 7.04 -18.36 -4.99
C SER A 223 7.54 -17.51 -6.13
N ALA A 224 8.71 -17.85 -6.65
CA ALA A 224 9.28 -17.28 -7.86
C ALA A 224 9.73 -18.39 -8.82
N THR A 225 9.50 -18.19 -10.11
CA THR A 225 10.05 -19.04 -11.19
C THR A 225 11.16 -18.27 -11.88
N TYR A 226 12.33 -18.90 -12.03
CA TYR A 226 13.53 -18.25 -12.56
C TYR A 226 13.83 -18.72 -13.97
N ALA A 227 14.14 -17.80 -14.86
CA ALA A 227 14.62 -18.05 -16.22
C ALA A 227 15.93 -17.30 -16.44
N GLY A 228 17.02 -18.03 -16.69
CA GLY A 228 18.34 -17.42 -16.93
C GLY A 228 18.98 -16.74 -15.70
N LEU A 229 18.44 -17.00 -14.50
CA LEU A 229 18.88 -16.40 -13.24
C LEU A 229 19.33 -17.47 -12.24
N THR A 230 20.19 -17.08 -11.30
CA THR A 230 20.69 -17.95 -10.23
C THR A 230 20.09 -17.52 -8.88
N PRO A 231 19.13 -18.28 -8.29
CA PRO A 231 18.51 -17.95 -7.00
C PRO A 231 19.49 -17.87 -5.82
#